data_AF-A0A7J2LYU9-F1
#
_entry.id   AF-A0A7J2LYU9-F1
#
_cell.length_a   1.000
_cell.length_b   1.000
_cell.length_c   1.000
_cell.angle_alpha   90.00
_cell.angle_beta   90.00
_cell.angle_gamma   90.00
#
_symmetry.space_group_name_H-M   'P 1'
#
loop_
_entity.id
_entity.type
_entity.pdbx_description
1 polymer ?
#
loop_
_entity_poly.entity_id
_entity_poly.type
_entity_poly.pdbx_seq_one_letter_code
_entity_poly.pdbx_strand_id
1 'polypeptide(L)'
;VKSGCCELLCQTYYHSLSSFISNVEFIEQVRMHRKAIRDIFNFEPRIFENTECIYNNRIAKTAEQLGFEAVVTEGSERILGWRKPNYIYRAKDSRIRLLLRNYRLSDDIGFRFSSREWDEWPLTADKYACWLASTPGDVIVIFIDYETFGEHYRRESGIFDFLEWLPREILRWSNLSFSTPSEVIKRHSPVDVIDVSEDETVSWADLERDLSAWLGNTMQNASFNLLKEMEPIIKAIGDDNFIRIWRYLQASDHFYYMCTKGGGSGDVHSAFNPYFSPVEAFVVFIRILSDFQSRLYLKSEKSEFRHKLILRRVSPEKAFTFYMDFSKPTGLTAYSLHDFYSILRTISEESIRFHMARGDFERWILQVIGYPELADEISKISDIKDGNALRRRLLYVIGRKIKELEKNTKG
;
A
#
# COMPACT_ATOMS: atom_id res chain seq x y z
N VAL A 1 -15.73 -23.02 2.15
CA VAL A 1 -14.84 -23.16 3.33
C VAL A 1 -15.05 -24.46 4.08
N LYS A 2 -16.17 -24.68 4.81
CA LYS A 2 -16.38 -25.92 5.59
C LYS A 2 -16.35 -27.21 4.76
N SER A 3 -16.77 -27.16 3.49
CA SER A 3 -16.69 -28.29 2.57
C SER A 3 -15.26 -28.62 2.08
N GLY A 4 -14.27 -27.76 2.35
CA GLY A 4 -12.93 -27.87 1.80
C GLY A 4 -12.78 -27.40 0.34
N CYS A 5 -13.88 -27.19 -0.40
CA CYS A 5 -13.83 -26.85 -1.82
C CYS A 5 -13.43 -25.39 -2.15
N CYS A 6 -13.32 -24.53 -1.14
CA CYS A 6 -12.92 -23.12 -1.32
C CYS A 6 -12.09 -22.66 -0.12
N GLU A 7 -11.09 -21.83 -0.40
CA GLU A 7 -10.23 -21.15 0.57
C GLU A 7 -10.50 -19.64 0.53
N LEU A 8 -10.49 -18.98 1.69
CA LEU A 8 -10.58 -17.53 1.78
C LEU A 8 -9.17 -16.94 1.86
N LEU A 9 -8.91 -15.90 1.08
CA LEU A 9 -7.64 -15.17 1.09
C LEU A 9 -7.75 -13.93 1.98
N CYS A 10 -6.62 -13.40 2.43
CA CYS A 10 -6.59 -12.12 3.13
C CYS A 10 -6.01 -11.02 2.25
N GLN A 11 -6.54 -9.81 2.41
CA GLN A 11 -6.07 -8.59 1.79
C GLN A 11 -6.10 -7.42 2.79
N THR A 12 -6.04 -6.18 2.33
CA THR A 12 -6.27 -5.01 3.20
C THR A 12 -7.77 -4.83 3.48
N TYR A 13 -8.15 -4.36 4.66
CA TYR A 13 -9.57 -4.30 5.06
C TYR A 13 -10.42 -3.34 4.21
N TYR A 14 -9.82 -2.25 3.71
CA TYR A 14 -10.53 -1.21 2.96
C TYR A 14 -10.26 -1.27 1.46
N HIS A 15 -9.67 -2.38 0.96
CA HIS A 15 -9.17 -2.46 -0.42
C HIS A 15 -8.29 -1.25 -0.77
N SER A 16 -7.37 -0.90 0.14
CA SER A 16 -6.65 0.36 0.13
C SER A 16 -5.23 0.25 -0.42
N LEU A 17 -4.68 1.40 -0.81
CA LEU A 17 -3.26 1.54 -1.16
C LEU A 17 -2.36 1.71 0.09
N SER A 18 -2.80 1.23 1.27
CA SER A 18 -2.09 1.40 2.54
C SER A 18 -0.65 0.88 2.52
N SER A 19 -0.35 -0.10 1.67
CA SER A 19 1.01 -0.60 1.45
C SER A 19 2.00 0.49 1.00
N PHE A 20 1.55 1.60 0.40
CA PHE A 20 2.37 2.75 0.02
C PHE A 20 2.29 3.95 0.98
N ILE A 21 1.42 3.88 1.99
CA ILE A 21 1.31 4.94 3.00
C ILE A 21 2.37 4.73 4.07
N SER A 22 2.27 3.61 4.80
CA SER A 22 3.27 3.20 5.78
C SER A 22 3.14 1.70 6.07
N ASN A 23 4.25 1.08 6.48
CA ASN A 23 4.22 -0.33 6.85
C ASN A 23 3.35 -0.59 8.09
N VAL A 24 3.22 0.40 8.99
CA VAL A 24 2.39 0.27 10.20
C VAL A 24 0.92 0.24 9.82
N GLU A 25 0.45 1.20 9.01
CA GLU A 25 -0.94 1.24 8.58
C GLU A 25 -1.31 0.03 7.73
N PHE A 26 -0.40 -0.38 6.83
CA PHE A 26 -0.59 -1.58 6.02
C PHE A 26 -0.81 -2.82 6.89
N ILE A 27 0.07 -3.06 7.87
CA ILE A 27 -0.05 -4.19 8.81
C ILE A 27 -1.36 -4.12 9.60
N GLU A 28 -1.77 -2.93 10.06
CA GLU A 28 -3.02 -2.76 10.80
C GLU A 28 -4.23 -3.15 9.94
N GLN A 29 -4.31 -2.69 8.69
CA GLN A 29 -5.43 -3.03 7.81
C GLN A 29 -5.46 -4.51 7.44
N VAL A 30 -4.32 -5.15 7.21
CA VAL A 30 -4.26 -6.59 6.95
C VAL A 30 -4.74 -7.38 8.18
N ARG A 31 -4.36 -6.97 9.39
CA ARG A 31 -4.86 -7.57 10.63
C ARG A 31 -6.36 -7.37 10.83
N MET A 32 -6.90 -6.22 10.45
CA MET A 32 -8.34 -5.95 10.49
C MET A 32 -9.11 -6.92 9.57
N HIS A 33 -8.63 -7.12 8.33
CA HIS A 33 -9.26 -8.02 7.38
C HIS A 33 -9.20 -9.48 7.85
N ARG A 34 -8.03 -9.92 8.31
CA ARG A 34 -7.83 -11.24 8.92
C ARG A 34 -8.78 -11.47 10.10
N LYS A 35 -8.94 -10.47 10.98
CA LYS A 35 -9.90 -10.51 12.09
C LYS A 35 -11.33 -10.67 11.58
N ALA A 36 -11.74 -9.89 10.57
CA ALA A 36 -13.09 -9.97 10.01
C ALA A 36 -13.39 -11.35 9.41
N ILE A 37 -12.45 -11.92 8.64
CA ILE A 37 -12.59 -13.28 8.11
C ILE A 37 -12.75 -14.30 9.24
N ARG A 38 -11.93 -14.20 10.28
CA ARG A 38 -12.03 -15.10 11.44
C ARG A 38 -13.36 -14.95 12.16
N ASP A 39 -13.82 -13.74 12.42
CA ASP A 39 -15.04 -13.50 13.17
C ASP A 39 -16.29 -13.97 12.40
N ILE A 40 -16.31 -13.81 11.07
CA ILE A 40 -17.46 -14.17 10.22
C ILE A 40 -17.45 -15.67 9.86
N PHE A 41 -16.29 -16.19 9.46
CA PHE A 41 -16.17 -17.52 8.87
C PHE A 41 -15.49 -18.56 9.77
N ASN A 42 -14.96 -18.15 10.93
CA ASN A 42 -14.10 -18.97 11.80
C ASN A 42 -12.95 -19.62 11.01
N PHE A 43 -12.32 -18.82 10.14
CA PHE A 43 -11.25 -19.23 9.25
C PHE A 43 -10.05 -18.30 9.40
N GLU A 44 -8.84 -18.87 9.37
CA GLU A 44 -7.59 -18.11 9.46
C GLU A 44 -6.87 -18.20 8.10
N PRO A 45 -6.85 -17.10 7.30
CA PRO A 45 -6.21 -17.10 5.99
C PRO A 45 -4.69 -17.33 6.06
N ARG A 46 -4.19 -18.26 5.23
CA ARG A 46 -2.76 -18.53 5.06
C ARG A 46 -2.14 -17.86 3.84
N ILE A 47 -2.99 -17.39 2.94
CA ILE A 47 -2.62 -16.87 1.63
C ILE A 47 -3.03 -15.41 1.57
N PHE A 48 -2.10 -14.58 1.11
CA PHE A 48 -2.30 -13.15 1.01
C PHE A 48 -2.48 -12.77 -0.46
N GLU A 49 -3.40 -11.86 -0.72
CA GLU A 49 -3.54 -11.14 -1.96
C GLU A 49 -3.59 -9.67 -1.53
N ASN A 50 -2.63 -8.88 -1.97
CA ASN A 50 -2.65 -7.46 -1.65
C ASN A 50 -3.59 -6.77 -2.63
N THR A 51 -4.28 -5.72 -2.18
CA THR A 51 -5.11 -4.83 -2.99
C THR A 51 -4.62 -4.75 -4.44
N GLU A 52 -5.46 -5.13 -5.41
CA GLU A 52 -5.19 -5.05 -6.85
C GLU A 52 -4.00 -5.90 -7.32
N CYS A 53 -3.74 -7.03 -6.64
CA CYS A 53 -2.56 -7.86 -6.84
C CYS A 53 -1.23 -7.08 -6.77
N ILE A 54 -1.19 -5.92 -6.10
CA ILE A 54 -0.01 -5.07 -6.01
C ILE A 54 1.11 -5.80 -5.28
N TYR A 55 2.28 -5.89 -5.92
CA TYR A 55 3.40 -6.65 -5.38
C TYR A 55 4.77 -6.05 -5.66
N ASN A 56 5.63 -6.16 -4.64
CA ASN A 56 7.08 -6.04 -4.69
C ASN A 56 7.67 -6.85 -3.52
N ASN A 57 9.00 -7.00 -3.48
CA ASN A 57 9.68 -7.79 -2.45
C ASN A 57 9.41 -7.27 -1.02
N ARG A 58 9.18 -5.97 -0.84
CA ARG A 58 8.86 -5.38 0.47
C ARG A 58 7.49 -5.88 0.97
N ILE A 59 6.49 -5.92 0.10
CA ILE A 59 5.16 -6.47 0.42
C ILE A 59 5.27 -7.96 0.77
N ALA A 60 6.06 -8.73 0.01
CA ALA A 60 6.34 -10.13 0.33
C ALA A 60 6.97 -10.28 1.72
N LYS A 61 7.89 -9.39 2.09
CA LYS A 61 8.54 -9.42 3.40
C LYS A 61 7.56 -9.11 4.54
N THR A 62 6.68 -8.14 4.35
CA THR A 62 5.62 -7.83 5.33
C THR A 62 4.63 -9.00 5.45
N ALA A 63 4.24 -9.62 4.34
CA ALA A 63 3.37 -10.80 4.36
C ALA A 63 4.02 -11.97 5.14
N GLU A 64 5.33 -12.21 4.95
CA GLU A 64 6.09 -13.19 5.72
C GLU A 64 6.06 -12.89 7.22
N GLN A 65 6.29 -11.63 7.62
CA GLN A 65 6.26 -11.19 9.02
C GLN A 65 4.89 -11.38 9.67
N LEU A 66 3.81 -11.32 8.87
CA LEU A 66 2.44 -11.57 9.32
C LEU A 66 2.08 -13.06 9.31
N GLY A 67 3.00 -13.95 8.93
CA GLY A 67 2.81 -15.39 8.97
C GLY A 67 2.02 -15.96 7.79
N PHE A 68 1.90 -15.23 6.68
CA PHE A 68 1.37 -15.82 5.45
C PHE A 68 2.40 -16.75 4.81
N GLU A 69 1.92 -17.73 4.06
CA GLU A 69 2.75 -18.76 3.42
C GLU A 69 2.98 -18.48 1.93
N ALA A 70 2.05 -17.76 1.29
CA ALA A 70 2.13 -17.39 -0.11
C ALA A 70 1.39 -16.09 -0.41
N VAL A 71 1.76 -15.49 -1.53
CA VAL A 71 1.12 -14.31 -2.12
C VAL A 71 0.59 -14.66 -3.52
N VAL A 72 -0.65 -14.28 -3.80
CA VAL A 72 -1.21 -14.25 -5.16
C VAL A 72 -0.93 -12.87 -5.75
N THR A 73 -0.38 -12.82 -6.96
CA THR A 73 -0.07 -11.55 -7.66
C THR A 73 -0.03 -11.76 -9.18
N GLU A 74 0.22 -10.69 -9.93
CA GLU A 74 0.25 -10.69 -11.39
C GLU A 74 1.49 -11.40 -11.96
N GLY A 75 1.27 -12.26 -12.96
CA GLY A 75 2.30 -12.95 -13.72
C GLY A 75 2.61 -12.26 -15.05
N SER A 76 3.02 -10.99 -14.99
CA SER A 76 3.36 -10.21 -16.19
C SER A 76 4.72 -10.64 -16.75
N GLU A 77 4.89 -10.49 -18.07
CA GLU A 77 6.16 -10.80 -18.76
C GLU A 77 7.34 -9.99 -18.20
N ARG A 78 7.06 -8.77 -17.71
CA ARG A 78 8.04 -7.85 -17.11
C ARG A 78 8.76 -8.47 -15.92
N ILE A 79 8.03 -9.12 -15.01
CA ILE A 79 8.64 -9.76 -13.81
C ILE A 79 9.06 -11.22 -14.05
N LEU A 80 8.50 -11.87 -15.08
CA LEU A 80 8.77 -13.26 -15.41
C LEU A 80 10.04 -13.43 -16.24
N GLY A 81 10.32 -12.51 -17.17
CA GLY A 81 11.39 -12.68 -18.14
C GLY A 81 11.19 -13.95 -18.97
N TRP A 82 12.12 -14.91 -18.86
CA TRP A 82 12.04 -16.20 -19.56
C TRP A 82 11.10 -17.22 -18.89
N ARG A 83 10.65 -16.94 -17.66
CA ARG A 83 9.81 -17.82 -16.84
C ARG A 83 8.35 -17.80 -17.30
N LYS A 84 7.52 -18.66 -16.71
CA LYS A 84 6.08 -18.78 -17.03
C LYS A 84 5.22 -18.63 -15.77
N PRO A 85 4.00 -18.07 -15.83
CA PRO A 85 3.19 -17.84 -14.64
C PRO A 85 2.67 -19.14 -13.99
N ASN A 86 2.73 -20.26 -14.69
CA ASN A 86 2.08 -21.51 -14.27
C ASN A 86 2.92 -22.38 -13.30
N TYR A 87 3.91 -21.79 -12.64
CA TYR A 87 4.77 -22.48 -11.69
C TYR A 87 4.82 -21.69 -10.39
N ILE A 88 5.18 -22.37 -9.30
CA ILE A 88 5.39 -21.70 -8.02
C ILE A 88 6.78 -21.08 -8.01
N TYR A 89 6.87 -19.83 -7.58
CA TYR A 89 8.14 -19.14 -7.35
C TYR A 89 8.31 -18.80 -5.88
N ARG A 90 9.51 -18.39 -5.49
CA ARG A 90 9.77 -17.80 -4.16
C ARG A 90 10.10 -16.33 -4.33
N ALA A 91 9.58 -15.48 -3.45
CA ALA A 91 9.98 -14.08 -3.39
C ALA A 91 11.45 -13.95 -2.97
N LYS A 92 12.19 -13.01 -3.57
CA LYS A 92 13.56 -12.73 -3.15
C LYS A 92 13.62 -12.31 -1.67
N ASP A 93 14.62 -12.82 -0.95
CA ASP A 93 14.88 -12.53 0.47
C ASP A 93 13.69 -12.82 1.43
N SER A 94 12.79 -13.72 1.02
CA SER A 94 11.60 -14.14 1.75
C SER A 94 11.31 -15.62 1.54
N ARG A 95 10.60 -16.26 2.48
CA ARG A 95 10.08 -17.63 2.33
C ARG A 95 8.71 -17.68 1.64
N ILE A 96 8.11 -16.53 1.37
CA ILE A 96 6.83 -16.42 0.67
C ILE A 96 6.93 -17.08 -0.70
N ARG A 97 5.98 -17.97 -0.97
CA ARG A 97 5.75 -18.52 -2.30
C ARG A 97 4.86 -17.58 -3.12
N LEU A 98 5.07 -17.53 -4.41
CA LEU A 98 4.31 -16.71 -5.34
C LEU A 98 3.45 -17.60 -6.23
N LEU A 99 2.16 -17.28 -6.26
CA LEU A 99 1.17 -17.84 -7.17
C LEU A 99 0.83 -16.74 -8.16
N LEU A 100 1.28 -16.91 -9.40
CA LEU A 100 1.18 -15.85 -10.40
C LEU A 100 -0.03 -16.05 -11.28
N ARG A 101 -0.86 -15.02 -11.38
CA ARG A 101 -1.97 -14.95 -12.31
C ARG A 101 -1.49 -15.22 -13.73
N ASN A 102 -2.14 -16.13 -14.43
CA ASN A 102 -2.01 -16.23 -15.87
C ASN A 102 -2.96 -15.22 -16.50
N TYR A 103 -2.47 -13.99 -16.74
CA TYR A 103 -3.32 -12.89 -17.18
C TYR A 103 -4.03 -13.19 -18.51
N ARG A 104 -3.39 -13.92 -19.44
CA ARG A 104 -3.99 -14.23 -20.74
C ARG A 104 -5.25 -15.08 -20.56
N LEU A 105 -5.10 -16.21 -19.90
CA LEU A 105 -6.22 -17.13 -19.63
C LEU A 105 -7.27 -16.53 -18.70
N SER A 106 -6.86 -15.61 -17.81
CA SER A 106 -7.79 -14.88 -16.94
C SER A 106 -8.60 -13.85 -17.73
N ASP A 107 -7.95 -13.05 -18.57
CA ASP A 107 -8.56 -12.01 -19.38
C ASP A 107 -9.49 -12.59 -20.47
N ASP A 108 -9.25 -13.82 -20.91
CA ASP A 108 -10.14 -14.52 -21.84
C ASP A 108 -11.54 -14.72 -21.25
N ILE A 109 -11.64 -14.99 -19.94
CA ILE A 109 -12.91 -15.04 -19.21
C ILE A 109 -13.35 -13.63 -18.78
N GLY A 110 -12.47 -12.84 -18.19
CA GLY A 110 -12.83 -11.58 -17.55
C GLY A 110 -13.14 -10.43 -18.50
N PHE A 111 -12.54 -10.41 -19.69
CA PHE A 111 -12.65 -9.27 -20.62
C PHE A 111 -13.07 -9.67 -22.05
N ARG A 112 -12.75 -10.88 -22.52
CA ARG A 112 -13.00 -11.29 -23.92
C ARG A 112 -14.19 -12.22 -24.11
N PHE A 113 -14.85 -12.66 -23.04
CA PHE A 113 -15.86 -13.72 -23.10
C PHE A 113 -16.97 -13.44 -24.14
N SER A 114 -17.46 -12.21 -24.22
CA SER A 114 -18.49 -11.79 -25.19
C SER A 114 -17.94 -11.04 -26.42
N SER A 115 -16.61 -10.99 -26.60
CA SER A 115 -15.98 -10.23 -27.69
C SER A 115 -16.08 -10.99 -29.01
N ARG A 116 -17.06 -10.62 -29.85
CA ARG A 116 -17.27 -11.26 -31.17
C ARG A 116 -16.18 -10.97 -32.20
N GLU A 117 -15.35 -9.97 -31.95
CA GLU A 117 -14.21 -9.61 -32.79
C GLU A 117 -12.94 -10.39 -32.42
N TRP A 118 -12.94 -11.08 -31.28
CA TRP A 118 -11.86 -11.99 -30.89
C TRP A 118 -11.95 -13.27 -31.73
N ASP A 119 -10.84 -13.67 -32.32
CA ASP A 119 -10.71 -14.81 -33.23
C ASP A 119 -11.03 -16.17 -32.57
N GLU A 120 -10.89 -16.27 -31.25
CA GLU A 120 -11.28 -17.46 -30.50
C GLU A 120 -12.73 -17.45 -30.00
N TRP A 121 -13.52 -16.41 -30.31
CA TRP A 121 -14.94 -16.36 -29.93
C TRP A 121 -15.79 -17.35 -30.76
N PRO A 122 -16.77 -18.06 -30.17
CA PRO A 122 -17.18 -18.02 -28.76
C PRO A 122 -16.23 -18.82 -27.85
N LEU A 123 -16.09 -18.38 -26.60
CA LEU A 123 -15.39 -19.14 -25.58
C LEU A 123 -16.33 -20.19 -24.96
N THR A 124 -16.04 -21.47 -25.19
CA THR A 124 -16.80 -22.60 -24.62
C THR A 124 -15.99 -23.31 -23.55
N ALA A 125 -16.67 -24.02 -22.64
CA ALA A 125 -16.04 -24.71 -21.52
C ALA A 125 -15.05 -25.80 -21.97
N ASP A 126 -15.38 -26.54 -23.03
CA ASP A 126 -14.55 -27.59 -23.62
C ASP A 126 -13.30 -27.01 -24.32
N LYS A 127 -13.47 -25.90 -25.07
CA LYS A 127 -12.35 -25.17 -25.68
C LYS A 127 -11.39 -24.66 -24.62
N TYR A 128 -11.90 -24.02 -23.57
CA TYR A 128 -11.08 -23.48 -22.49
C TYR A 128 -10.37 -24.61 -21.71
N ALA A 129 -11.07 -25.71 -21.40
CA ALA A 129 -10.48 -26.88 -20.75
C ALA A 129 -9.35 -27.50 -21.58
N CYS A 130 -9.50 -27.55 -22.92
CA CYS A 130 -8.45 -28.00 -23.84
C CYS A 130 -7.19 -27.11 -23.74
N TRP A 131 -7.36 -25.79 -23.68
CA TRP A 131 -6.25 -24.86 -23.50
C TRP A 131 -5.55 -25.04 -22.16
N LEU A 132 -6.31 -25.20 -21.08
CA LEU A 132 -5.77 -25.48 -19.75
C LEU A 132 -4.95 -26.78 -19.76
N ALA A 133 -5.49 -27.85 -20.35
CA ALA A 133 -4.82 -29.15 -20.41
C ALA A 133 -3.54 -29.13 -21.25
N SER A 134 -3.49 -28.25 -22.26
CA SER A 134 -2.33 -28.04 -23.13
C SER A 134 -1.31 -27.06 -22.56
N THR A 135 -1.62 -26.40 -21.44
CA THR A 135 -0.75 -25.38 -20.83
C THR A 135 0.21 -26.04 -19.83
N PRO A 136 1.54 -26.01 -20.08
CA PRO A 136 2.50 -26.59 -19.14
C PRO A 136 2.60 -25.79 -17.85
N GLY A 137 2.73 -26.50 -16.72
CA GLY A 137 2.87 -25.90 -15.41
C GLY A 137 2.54 -26.86 -14.26
N ASP A 138 2.80 -26.40 -13.05
CA ASP A 138 2.34 -27.03 -11.80
C ASP A 138 0.93 -26.55 -11.41
N VAL A 139 0.62 -25.29 -11.72
CA VAL A 139 -0.63 -24.62 -11.35
C VAL A 139 -0.97 -23.55 -12.37
N ILE A 140 -2.24 -23.42 -12.76
CA ILE A 140 -2.71 -22.30 -13.57
C ILE A 140 -3.60 -21.44 -12.67
N VAL A 141 -3.15 -20.23 -12.32
CA VAL A 141 -3.92 -19.30 -11.49
C VAL A 141 -4.79 -18.44 -12.40
N ILE A 142 -6.09 -18.74 -12.41
CA ILE A 142 -7.11 -17.91 -13.05
C ILE A 142 -7.67 -16.96 -11.99
N PHE A 143 -7.44 -15.66 -12.19
CA PHE A 143 -7.84 -14.61 -11.25
C PHE A 143 -8.64 -13.54 -11.99
N ILE A 144 -9.91 -13.42 -11.62
CA ILE A 144 -10.92 -12.57 -12.24
C ILE A 144 -11.84 -12.01 -11.17
N ASP A 145 -12.47 -10.86 -11.43
CA ASP A 145 -13.46 -10.28 -10.54
C ASP A 145 -14.67 -11.20 -10.38
N TYR A 146 -15.23 -11.23 -9.18
CA TYR A 146 -16.41 -12.04 -8.91
C TYR A 146 -17.62 -11.54 -9.73
N GLU A 147 -17.67 -10.23 -9.95
CA GLU A 147 -18.61 -9.46 -10.76
C GLU A 147 -18.60 -9.85 -12.25
N THR A 148 -17.57 -10.59 -12.71
CA THR A 148 -17.57 -11.22 -14.04
C THR A 148 -18.86 -12.01 -14.29
N PHE A 149 -19.36 -12.70 -13.25
CA PHE A 149 -20.54 -13.56 -13.33
C PHE A 149 -21.80 -12.81 -12.88
N GLY A 150 -22.48 -12.15 -13.81
CA GLY A 150 -23.80 -11.55 -13.60
C GLY A 150 -23.84 -10.03 -13.73
N GLU A 151 -22.74 -9.33 -13.45
CA GLU A 151 -22.65 -7.87 -13.60
C GLU A 151 -21.97 -7.49 -14.91
N HIS A 152 -20.70 -7.88 -15.12
CA HIS A 152 -19.98 -7.64 -16.37
C HIS A 152 -20.62 -8.42 -17.52
N TYR A 153 -20.91 -9.70 -17.28
CA TYR A 153 -21.61 -10.55 -18.23
C TYR A 153 -22.93 -11.02 -17.64
N ARG A 154 -24.04 -10.57 -18.24
CA ARG A 154 -25.38 -11.03 -17.88
C ARG A 154 -25.62 -12.46 -18.35
N ARG A 155 -26.70 -13.07 -17.86
CA ARG A 155 -27.04 -14.47 -18.15
C ARG A 155 -27.16 -14.77 -19.64
N GLU A 156 -27.66 -13.83 -20.42
CA GLU A 156 -27.88 -13.96 -21.86
C GLU A 156 -26.57 -14.07 -22.65
N SER A 157 -25.43 -13.74 -22.05
CA SER A 157 -24.11 -13.95 -22.66
C SER A 157 -23.72 -15.44 -22.72
N GLY A 158 -24.38 -16.30 -21.93
CA GLY A 158 -24.00 -17.71 -21.76
C GLY A 158 -22.95 -17.95 -20.67
N ILE A 159 -22.50 -16.92 -19.95
CA ILE A 159 -21.45 -17.05 -18.92
C ILE A 159 -21.82 -18.03 -17.78
N PHE A 160 -23.10 -18.10 -17.39
CA PHE A 160 -23.53 -19.06 -16.36
C PHE A 160 -23.51 -20.50 -16.87
N ASP A 161 -23.88 -20.73 -18.14
CA ASP A 161 -23.80 -22.06 -18.74
C ASP A 161 -22.31 -22.47 -18.86
N PHE A 162 -21.45 -21.56 -19.29
CA PHE A 162 -20.01 -21.76 -19.29
C PHE A 162 -19.50 -22.16 -17.90
N LEU A 163 -19.86 -21.42 -16.85
CA LEU A 163 -19.46 -21.70 -15.48
C LEU A 163 -20.00 -23.05 -14.97
N GLU A 164 -21.21 -23.44 -15.34
CA GLU A 164 -21.78 -24.75 -14.98
C GLU A 164 -21.01 -25.91 -15.63
N TRP A 165 -20.66 -25.78 -16.91
CA TRP A 165 -19.98 -26.82 -17.67
C TRP A 165 -18.47 -26.88 -17.39
N LEU A 166 -17.84 -25.76 -17.05
CA LEU A 166 -16.40 -25.62 -16.92
C LEU A 166 -15.74 -26.68 -15.99
N PRO A 167 -16.24 -26.93 -14.75
CA PRO A 167 -15.66 -27.97 -13.91
C PRO A 167 -15.77 -29.37 -14.52
N ARG A 168 -16.86 -29.66 -15.24
CA ARG A 168 -17.08 -30.97 -15.88
C ARG A 168 -16.10 -31.19 -17.02
N GLU A 169 -15.86 -30.17 -17.84
CA GLU A 169 -14.92 -30.26 -18.95
C GLU A 169 -13.46 -30.31 -18.47
N ILE A 170 -13.09 -29.56 -17.44
CA ILE A 170 -11.75 -29.63 -16.84
C ILE A 170 -11.46 -31.03 -16.30
N LEU A 171 -12.40 -31.64 -15.57
CA LEU A 171 -12.21 -32.95 -14.94
C LEU A 171 -12.18 -34.14 -15.93
N ARG A 172 -12.47 -33.92 -17.21
CA ARG A 172 -12.26 -34.94 -18.25
C ARG A 172 -10.78 -35.14 -18.57
N TRP A 173 -9.95 -34.14 -18.30
CA TRP A 173 -8.52 -34.19 -18.56
C TRP A 173 -7.78 -34.79 -17.36
N SER A 174 -7.15 -35.95 -17.57
CA SER A 174 -6.44 -36.67 -16.51
C SER A 174 -5.27 -35.90 -15.86
N ASN A 175 -4.76 -34.87 -16.54
CA ASN A 175 -3.68 -34.01 -16.06
C ASN A 175 -4.17 -32.71 -15.39
N LEU A 176 -5.48 -32.49 -15.27
CA LEU A 176 -6.05 -31.33 -14.60
C LEU A 176 -6.77 -31.70 -13.30
N SER A 177 -6.70 -30.81 -12.32
CA SER A 177 -7.48 -30.90 -11.09
C SER A 177 -7.68 -29.51 -10.49
N PHE A 178 -8.73 -29.35 -9.69
CA PHE A 178 -8.89 -28.15 -8.87
C PHE A 178 -8.13 -28.32 -7.56
N SER A 179 -7.50 -27.24 -7.10
CA SER A 179 -6.80 -27.21 -5.82
C SER A 179 -6.89 -25.82 -5.23
N THR A 180 -7.05 -25.75 -3.93
CA THR A 180 -6.92 -24.50 -3.18
C THR A 180 -5.46 -24.00 -3.23
N PRO A 181 -5.22 -22.68 -3.13
CA PRO A 181 -3.87 -22.14 -3.06
C PRO A 181 -2.99 -22.81 -1.99
N SER A 182 -3.53 -23.10 -0.81
CA SER A 182 -2.86 -23.86 0.26
C SER A 182 -2.43 -25.28 -0.15
N GLU A 183 -3.28 -26.00 -0.92
CA GLU A 183 -2.93 -27.34 -1.41
C GLU A 183 -1.83 -27.29 -2.45
N VAL A 184 -1.89 -26.30 -3.34
CA VAL A 184 -0.89 -26.07 -4.39
C VAL A 184 0.49 -25.86 -3.77
N ILE A 185 0.62 -24.96 -2.80
CA ILE A 185 1.92 -24.66 -2.16
C ILE A 185 2.46 -25.78 -1.27
N LYS A 186 1.60 -26.72 -0.88
CA LYS A 186 2.01 -27.95 -0.17
C LYS A 186 2.49 -29.02 -1.13
N ARG A 187 1.90 -29.11 -2.32
CA ARG A 187 2.18 -30.14 -3.32
C ARG A 187 3.43 -29.84 -4.15
N HIS A 188 3.66 -28.57 -4.48
CA HIS A 188 4.75 -28.17 -5.37
C HIS A 188 5.77 -27.28 -4.65
N SER A 189 7.04 -27.44 -5.02
CA SER A 189 8.14 -26.62 -4.52
C SER A 189 8.42 -25.46 -5.47
N PRO A 190 8.87 -24.29 -4.98
CA PRO A 190 9.27 -23.20 -5.84
C PRO A 190 10.36 -23.61 -6.84
N VAL A 191 10.14 -23.34 -8.12
CA VAL A 191 11.09 -23.71 -9.19
C VAL A 191 12.22 -22.69 -9.36
N ASP A 192 11.98 -21.45 -8.96
CA ASP A 192 12.97 -20.36 -9.01
C ASP A 192 12.57 -19.21 -8.06
N VAL A 193 13.41 -18.17 -8.00
CA VAL A 193 13.19 -16.92 -7.27
C VAL A 193 12.77 -15.82 -8.24
N ILE A 194 11.77 -15.03 -7.83
CA ILE A 194 11.38 -13.79 -8.52
C ILE A 194 11.79 -12.61 -7.66
N ASP A 195 12.42 -11.64 -8.31
CA ASP A 195 12.90 -10.40 -7.75
C ASP A 195 12.09 -9.25 -8.35
N VAL A 196 11.33 -8.55 -7.52
CA VAL A 196 10.59 -7.34 -7.92
C VAL A 196 10.94 -6.23 -6.95
N SER A 197 11.77 -5.29 -7.39
CA SER A 197 12.11 -4.10 -6.60
C SER A 197 10.90 -3.17 -6.45
N GLU A 198 11.01 -2.17 -5.57
CA GLU A 198 9.91 -1.23 -5.33
C GLU A 198 9.60 -0.37 -6.56
N ASP A 199 10.60 -0.02 -7.36
CA ASP A 199 10.44 0.70 -8.63
C ASP A 199 9.82 -0.15 -9.74
N GLU A 200 9.94 -1.48 -9.64
CA GLU A 200 9.32 -2.44 -10.56
C GLU A 200 8.00 -3.01 -10.06
N THR A 201 7.35 -2.35 -9.08
CA THR A 201 6.07 -2.83 -8.52
C THR A 201 5.10 -3.24 -9.62
N VAL A 202 4.52 -4.43 -9.49
CA VAL A 202 3.54 -4.99 -10.42
C VAL A 202 2.14 -4.87 -9.83
N SER A 203 1.12 -4.75 -10.69
CA SER A 203 -0.28 -4.92 -10.36
C SER A 203 -0.98 -5.66 -11.51
N TRP A 204 -2.22 -6.10 -11.31
CA TRP A 204 -2.99 -6.73 -12.37
C TRP A 204 -3.69 -5.76 -13.33
N ALA A 205 -3.70 -4.45 -13.04
CA ALA A 205 -4.48 -3.48 -13.78
C ALA A 205 -3.75 -2.96 -15.03
N ASP A 206 -4.55 -2.62 -16.05
CA ASP A 206 -4.14 -2.02 -17.32
C ASP A 206 -3.05 -2.78 -18.09
N LEU A 207 -2.77 -2.39 -19.33
CA LEU A 207 -1.78 -3.07 -20.16
C LEU A 207 -0.37 -3.02 -19.54
N GLU A 208 -0.05 -1.97 -18.80
CA GLU A 208 1.26 -1.77 -18.19
C GLU A 208 1.52 -2.69 -16.98
N ARG A 209 0.47 -3.21 -16.33
CA ARG A 209 0.55 -4.10 -15.16
C ARG A 209 1.46 -3.53 -14.08
N ASP A 210 1.23 -2.27 -13.74
CA ASP A 210 1.99 -1.49 -12.77
C ASP A 210 1.07 -0.60 -11.92
N LEU A 211 1.62 0.36 -11.18
CA LEU A 211 0.85 1.25 -10.31
C LEU A 211 0.17 2.42 -11.02
N SER A 212 0.39 2.61 -12.32
CA SER A 212 -0.05 3.81 -13.02
C SER A 212 -1.57 3.93 -13.17
N ALA A 213 -2.32 2.86 -12.91
CA ALA A 213 -3.79 2.91 -12.78
C ALA A 213 -4.24 3.76 -11.56
N TRP A 214 -3.44 3.84 -10.50
CA TRP A 214 -3.79 4.58 -9.27
C TRP A 214 -2.83 5.73 -8.94
N LEU A 215 -1.59 5.71 -9.45
CA LEU A 215 -0.55 6.72 -9.15
C LEU A 215 0.16 7.22 -10.42
N GLY A 216 -0.51 7.16 -11.57
CA GLY A 216 0.07 7.49 -12.88
C GLY A 216 0.03 8.96 -13.26
N ASN A 217 -0.78 9.79 -12.61
CA ASN A 217 -0.92 11.22 -12.95
C ASN A 217 -0.84 12.17 -11.74
N THR A 218 -0.78 13.47 -12.01
CA THR A 218 -0.61 14.51 -10.98
C THR A 218 -1.79 14.58 -10.01
N MET A 219 -3.03 14.35 -10.46
CA MET A 219 -4.23 14.40 -9.60
C MET A 219 -4.22 13.29 -8.55
N GLN A 220 -3.91 12.08 -9.02
CA GLN A 220 -3.73 10.90 -8.18
C GLN A 220 -2.60 11.10 -7.16
N ASN A 221 -1.42 11.51 -7.63
CA ASN A 221 -0.25 11.73 -6.77
C ASN A 221 -0.50 12.84 -5.73
N ALA A 222 -1.11 13.96 -6.11
CA ALA A 222 -1.44 15.03 -5.19
C ALA A 222 -2.41 14.56 -4.08
N SER A 223 -3.46 13.84 -4.47
CA SER A 223 -4.45 13.29 -3.54
C SER A 223 -3.84 12.26 -2.58
N PHE A 224 -3.01 11.35 -3.12
CA PHE A 224 -2.36 10.30 -2.34
C PHE A 224 -1.34 10.86 -1.35
N ASN A 225 -0.50 11.81 -1.79
CA ASN A 225 0.48 12.45 -0.92
C ASN A 225 -0.18 13.22 0.22
N LEU A 226 -1.27 13.94 -0.07
CA LEU A 226 -2.03 14.65 0.95
C LEU A 226 -2.60 13.69 2.00
N LEU A 227 -3.11 12.52 1.59
CA LEU A 227 -3.55 11.47 2.51
C LEU A 227 -2.43 10.88 3.36
N LYS A 228 -1.28 10.58 2.73
CA LYS A 228 -0.10 10.03 3.41
C LYS A 228 0.41 11.00 4.47
N GLU A 229 0.46 12.29 4.15
CA GLU A 229 0.94 13.33 5.07
C GLU A 229 0.10 13.50 6.34
N MET A 230 -1.18 13.09 6.32
CA MET A 230 -2.06 13.18 7.49
C MET A 230 -1.84 12.07 8.51
N GLU A 231 -1.21 10.95 8.13
CA GLU A 231 -1.04 9.79 9.02
C GLU A 231 -0.47 10.16 10.40
N PRO A 232 0.64 10.91 10.51
CA PRO A 232 1.22 11.19 11.81
C PRO A 232 0.31 11.99 12.74
N ILE A 233 -0.48 12.91 12.18
CA ILE A 233 -1.41 13.76 12.92
C ILE A 233 -2.60 12.93 13.39
N ILE A 234 -3.17 12.12 12.49
CA ILE A 234 -4.32 11.26 12.78
C ILE A 234 -3.97 10.24 13.86
N LYS A 235 -2.83 9.57 13.71
CA LYS A 235 -2.35 8.58 14.69
C LYS A 235 -2.01 9.22 16.04
N ALA A 236 -1.49 10.44 16.06
CA ALA A 236 -1.21 11.16 17.30
C ALA A 236 -2.48 11.60 18.04
N ILE A 237 -3.53 12.01 17.30
CA ILE A 237 -4.83 12.33 17.89
C ILE A 237 -5.48 11.07 18.44
N GLY A 238 -5.43 9.96 17.69
CA GLY A 238 -5.93 8.65 18.15
C GLY A 238 -7.47 8.58 18.24
N ASP A 239 -8.18 9.43 17.50
CA ASP A 239 -9.65 9.43 17.44
C ASP A 239 -10.13 8.40 16.42
N ASP A 240 -10.85 7.38 16.88
CA ASP A 240 -11.29 6.24 16.05
C ASP A 240 -12.15 6.67 14.86
N ASN A 241 -12.95 7.73 14.98
CA ASN A 241 -13.76 8.22 13.86
C ASN A 241 -12.89 8.86 12.79
N PHE A 242 -11.90 9.68 13.18
CA PHE A 242 -10.96 10.26 12.22
C PHE A 242 -10.09 9.19 11.56
N ILE A 243 -9.60 8.22 12.32
CA ILE A 243 -8.83 7.08 11.77
C ILE A 243 -9.68 6.31 10.76
N ARG A 244 -10.95 6.02 11.08
CA ARG A 244 -11.86 5.31 10.19
C ARG A 244 -12.16 6.09 8.91
N ILE A 245 -12.47 7.39 9.01
CA ILE A 245 -12.70 8.24 7.82
C ILE A 245 -11.46 8.29 6.93
N TRP A 246 -10.29 8.50 7.53
CA TRP A 246 -9.03 8.48 6.79
C TRP A 246 -8.78 7.17 6.08
N ARG A 247 -9.09 6.04 6.70
CA ARG A 247 -8.99 4.71 6.08
C ARG A 247 -9.95 4.52 4.90
N TYR A 248 -11.19 5.01 4.99
CA TYR A 248 -12.11 4.98 3.85
C TYR A 248 -11.55 5.76 2.66
N LEU A 249 -10.94 6.92 2.91
CA LEU A 249 -10.31 7.73 1.86
C LEU A 249 -9.09 7.06 1.20
N GLN A 250 -8.57 5.95 1.74
CA GLN A 250 -7.44 5.23 1.14
C GLN A 250 -7.84 4.15 0.14
N ALA A 251 -9.14 3.87 -0.04
CA ALA A 251 -9.63 2.86 -0.98
C ALA A 251 -9.04 3.10 -2.38
N SER A 252 -8.61 2.01 -3.06
CA SER A 252 -7.97 2.09 -4.38
C SER A 252 -8.88 2.76 -5.40
N ASP A 253 -10.19 2.49 -5.34
CA ASP A 253 -11.22 3.01 -6.22
C ASP A 253 -11.18 4.54 -6.39
N HIS A 254 -10.95 5.27 -5.30
CA HIS A 254 -10.87 6.73 -5.35
C HIS A 254 -9.79 7.22 -6.31
N PHE A 255 -8.65 6.55 -6.32
CA PHE A 255 -7.55 6.88 -7.22
C PHE A 255 -7.76 6.33 -8.62
N TYR A 256 -8.37 5.14 -8.72
CA TYR A 256 -8.74 4.52 -9.98
C TYR A 256 -9.67 5.45 -10.79
N TYR A 257 -10.68 6.05 -10.15
CA TYR A 257 -11.58 7.00 -10.79
C TYR A 257 -10.91 8.28 -11.28
N MET A 258 -9.69 8.59 -10.84
CA MET A 258 -8.91 9.74 -11.32
C MET A 258 -7.95 9.37 -12.45
N CYS A 259 -7.93 8.12 -12.91
CA CYS A 259 -7.07 7.68 -14.00
C CYS A 259 -7.47 8.37 -15.31
N THR A 260 -6.48 8.83 -16.07
CA THR A 260 -6.67 9.55 -17.35
C THR A 260 -6.23 8.74 -18.56
N LYS A 261 -5.93 7.45 -18.38
CA LYS A 261 -5.53 6.57 -19.48
C LYS A 261 -6.72 6.34 -20.42
N GLY A 262 -6.46 6.39 -21.72
CA GLY A 262 -7.45 6.11 -22.78
C GLY A 262 -7.21 4.74 -23.44
N GLY A 263 -8.09 4.36 -24.37
CA GLY A 263 -8.04 3.06 -25.07
C GLY A 263 -8.80 1.96 -24.32
N GLY A 264 -8.59 0.68 -24.66
CA GLY A 264 -9.38 -0.42 -24.10
C GLY A 264 -9.38 -0.51 -22.57
N SER A 265 -8.27 -0.17 -21.91
CA SER A 265 -8.24 0.00 -20.45
C SER A 265 -9.03 1.24 -19.99
N GLY A 266 -8.90 2.36 -20.71
CA GLY A 266 -9.66 3.59 -20.46
C GLY A 266 -11.19 3.45 -20.57
N ASP A 267 -11.68 2.51 -21.38
CA ASP A 267 -13.09 2.17 -21.46
C ASP A 267 -13.60 1.51 -20.17
N VAL A 268 -12.78 0.66 -19.53
CA VAL A 268 -13.08 0.09 -18.21
C VAL A 268 -13.03 1.17 -17.12
N HIS A 269 -12.02 2.05 -17.15
CA HIS A 269 -11.93 3.20 -16.24
C HIS A 269 -13.16 4.11 -16.34
N SER A 270 -13.69 4.30 -17.55
CA SER A 270 -14.87 5.14 -17.81
C SER A 270 -16.17 4.42 -17.45
N ALA A 271 -16.27 3.11 -17.71
CA ALA A 271 -17.47 2.31 -17.44
C ALA A 271 -17.78 2.17 -15.94
N PHE A 272 -16.74 2.11 -15.10
CA PHE A 272 -16.85 1.97 -13.64
C PHE A 272 -16.58 3.26 -12.88
N ASN A 273 -16.68 4.44 -13.52
CA ASN A 273 -16.55 5.71 -12.83
C ASN A 273 -17.93 6.23 -12.38
N PRO A 274 -18.18 6.40 -11.06
CA PRO A 274 -19.42 7.01 -10.60
C PRO A 274 -19.48 8.53 -10.87
N TYR A 275 -18.38 9.13 -11.34
CA TYR A 275 -18.27 10.52 -11.71
C TYR A 275 -18.25 10.69 -13.23
N PHE A 276 -18.61 11.90 -13.68
CA PHE A 276 -18.68 12.21 -15.11
C PHE A 276 -17.30 12.18 -15.81
N SER A 277 -16.22 12.45 -15.08
CA SER A 277 -14.87 12.44 -15.61
C SER A 277 -13.83 12.23 -14.50
N PRO A 278 -12.59 11.84 -14.85
CA PRO A 278 -11.49 11.78 -13.90
C PRO A 278 -11.19 13.09 -13.18
N VAL A 279 -11.42 14.22 -13.87
CA VAL A 279 -11.26 15.56 -13.28
C VAL A 279 -12.33 15.83 -12.24
N GLU A 280 -13.59 15.44 -12.49
CA GLU A 280 -14.68 15.59 -11.51
C GLU A 280 -14.44 14.70 -10.28
N ALA A 281 -14.00 13.46 -10.49
CA ALA A 281 -13.61 12.56 -9.39
C ALA A 281 -12.54 13.21 -8.51
N PHE A 282 -11.51 13.81 -9.13
CA PHE A 282 -10.47 14.54 -8.41
C PHE A 282 -11.02 15.75 -7.65
N VAL A 283 -11.84 16.60 -8.28
CA VAL A 283 -12.42 17.80 -7.66
C VAL A 283 -13.27 17.44 -6.42
N VAL A 284 -14.12 16.41 -6.53
CA VAL A 284 -14.92 15.93 -5.40
C VAL A 284 -14.01 15.40 -4.29
N PHE A 285 -13.06 14.54 -4.65
CA PHE A 285 -12.18 13.92 -3.67
C PHE A 285 -11.30 14.92 -2.93
N ILE A 286 -10.65 15.85 -3.65
CA ILE A 286 -9.76 16.84 -3.03
C ILE A 286 -10.54 17.81 -2.13
N ARG A 287 -11.80 18.11 -2.47
CA ARG A 287 -12.69 18.90 -1.61
C ARG A 287 -12.98 18.18 -0.30
N ILE A 288 -13.33 16.90 -0.36
CA ILE A 288 -13.57 16.06 0.83
C ILE A 288 -12.29 15.96 1.67
N LEU A 289 -11.17 15.69 1.02
CA LEU A 289 -9.88 15.53 1.68
C LEU A 289 -9.41 16.84 2.35
N SER A 290 -9.65 17.99 1.72
CA SER A 290 -9.30 19.30 2.28
C SER A 290 -10.21 19.69 3.47
N ASP A 291 -11.51 19.39 3.40
CA ASP A 291 -12.42 19.57 4.53
C ASP A 291 -12.02 18.67 5.71
N PHE A 292 -11.74 17.39 5.43
CA PHE A 292 -11.26 16.44 6.43
C PHE A 292 -9.94 16.90 7.07
N GLN A 293 -8.99 17.37 6.27
CA GLN A 293 -7.73 17.92 6.75
C GLN A 293 -7.94 19.14 7.65
N SER A 294 -8.84 20.05 7.27
CA SER A 294 -9.14 21.26 8.05
C SER A 294 -9.75 20.89 9.42
N ARG A 295 -10.69 19.94 9.45
CA ARG A 295 -11.27 19.42 10.70
C ARG A 295 -10.22 18.73 11.56
N LEU A 296 -9.31 17.99 10.93
CA LEU A 296 -8.20 17.35 11.60
C LEU A 296 -7.31 18.39 12.27
N TYR A 297 -6.91 19.45 11.57
CA TYR A 297 -6.10 20.52 12.15
C TYR A 297 -6.80 21.25 13.30
N LEU A 298 -8.08 21.61 13.14
CA LEU A 298 -8.87 22.23 14.23
C LEU A 298 -8.96 21.33 15.47
N LYS A 299 -9.11 20.02 15.27
CA LYS A 299 -9.07 19.04 16.37
C LYS A 299 -7.68 19.01 17.00
N SER A 300 -6.64 19.09 16.19
CA SER A 300 -5.23 19.03 16.57
C SER A 300 -4.80 20.22 17.45
N GLU A 301 -5.41 21.40 17.26
CA GLU A 301 -5.10 22.61 18.03
C GLU A 301 -5.61 22.58 19.48
N LYS A 302 -6.51 21.66 19.81
CA LYS A 302 -6.99 21.51 21.20
C LYS A 302 -5.82 21.15 22.11
N SER A 303 -5.79 21.76 23.30
CA SER A 303 -4.71 21.57 24.29
C SER A 303 -4.44 20.09 24.61
N GLU A 304 -5.50 19.26 24.60
CA GLU A 304 -5.46 17.81 24.82
C GLU A 304 -4.65 17.03 23.75
N PHE A 305 -4.47 17.56 22.54
CA PHE A 305 -3.74 16.91 21.45
C PHE A 305 -2.47 17.65 21.04
N ARG A 306 -2.40 18.97 21.28
CA ARG A 306 -1.26 19.81 20.88
C ARG A 306 0.08 19.23 21.33
N HIS A 307 0.15 18.71 22.55
CA HIS A 307 1.36 18.11 23.08
C HIS A 307 1.73 16.78 22.40
N LYS A 308 0.73 15.93 22.07
CA LYS A 308 0.95 14.68 21.32
C LYS A 308 1.47 14.97 19.92
N LEU A 309 0.97 16.04 19.30
CA LEU A 309 1.43 16.48 17.98
C LEU A 309 2.88 16.94 18.02
N ILE A 310 3.27 17.77 19.00
CA ILE A 310 4.65 18.25 19.10
C ILE A 310 5.63 17.08 19.32
N LEU A 311 5.22 16.06 20.07
CA LEU A 311 6.04 14.88 20.37
C LEU A 311 5.93 13.76 19.31
N ARG A 312 5.12 13.95 18.26
CA ARG A 312 4.89 12.92 17.23
C ARG A 312 6.16 12.63 16.43
N ARG A 313 6.19 11.47 15.78
CA ARG A 313 7.13 11.21 14.68
C ARG A 313 6.62 11.88 13.41
N VAL A 314 7.48 12.53 12.64
CA VAL A 314 7.17 13.16 11.36
C VAL A 314 7.52 12.23 10.19
N SER A 315 6.96 12.50 9.02
CA SER A 315 7.24 11.70 7.83
C SER A 315 8.71 11.83 7.39
N PRO A 316 9.29 10.85 6.68
CA PRO A 316 10.69 10.89 6.26
C PRO A 316 11.09 12.13 5.47
N GLU A 317 10.17 12.66 4.66
CA GLU A 317 10.38 13.85 3.81
C GLU A 317 10.45 15.14 4.64
N LYS A 318 9.91 15.12 5.87
CA LYS A 318 9.91 16.25 6.82
C LYS A 318 10.93 16.06 7.95
N ALA A 319 11.67 14.96 7.96
CA ALA A 319 12.66 14.67 9.00
C ALA A 319 13.87 15.61 8.92
N PHE A 320 14.54 15.84 10.05
CA PHE A 320 15.72 16.70 10.10
C PHE A 320 17.00 15.89 9.91
N THR A 321 17.65 16.02 8.76
CA THR A 321 18.94 15.39 8.50
C THR A 321 20.07 16.32 8.89
N PHE A 322 21.02 15.83 9.69
CA PHE A 322 22.17 16.60 10.13
C PHE A 322 23.32 16.55 9.11
N TYR A 323 24.01 17.67 8.94
CA TYR A 323 25.11 17.90 8.02
C TYR A 323 26.32 18.45 8.78
N MET A 324 27.52 18.10 8.31
CA MET A 324 28.78 18.69 8.79
C MET A 324 29.08 20.03 8.11
N ASP A 325 28.69 20.14 6.84
CA ASP A 325 28.87 21.30 5.97
C ASP A 325 27.93 21.15 4.77
N PHE A 326 27.94 22.13 3.84
CA PHE A 326 27.25 22.05 2.56
C PHE A 326 27.51 20.70 1.87
N SER A 327 26.44 19.96 1.60
CA SER A 327 26.45 18.67 0.91
C SER A 327 27.24 17.54 1.60
N LYS A 328 27.50 17.63 2.91
CA LYS A 328 28.11 16.55 3.71
C LYS A 328 27.16 16.03 4.80
N PRO A 329 26.22 15.13 4.48
CA PRO A 329 25.31 14.56 5.47
C PRO A 329 26.08 13.67 6.46
N THR A 330 25.66 13.70 7.72
CA THR A 330 26.22 12.84 8.79
C THR A 330 25.64 11.42 8.79
N GLY A 331 24.57 11.19 8.02
CA GLY A 331 23.76 9.96 8.07
C GLY A 331 22.81 9.89 9.26
N LEU A 332 22.80 10.88 10.15
CA LEU A 332 21.87 10.97 11.27
C LEU A 332 20.67 11.84 10.91
N THR A 333 19.47 11.28 11.09
CA THR A 333 18.19 11.95 10.79
C THR A 333 17.25 11.84 11.98
N ALA A 334 16.72 12.98 12.42
CA ALA A 334 15.72 13.06 13.48
C ALA A 334 14.31 13.06 12.90
N TYR A 335 13.50 12.10 13.33
CA TYR A 335 12.09 11.99 12.93
C TYR A 335 11.15 12.48 14.03
N SER A 336 11.65 12.92 15.18
CA SER A 336 10.86 13.44 16.29
C SER A 336 11.70 14.36 17.15
N LEU A 337 11.07 15.11 18.06
CA LEU A 337 11.79 15.95 19.00
C LEU A 337 12.68 15.12 19.94
N HIS A 338 12.29 13.88 20.27
CA HIS A 338 13.11 12.93 21.02
C HIS A 338 14.33 12.44 20.24
N ASP A 339 14.16 12.09 18.95
CA ASP A 339 15.30 11.71 18.10
C ASP A 339 16.28 12.87 17.97
N PHE A 340 15.77 14.08 17.75
CA PHE A 340 16.55 15.31 17.66
C PHE A 340 17.35 15.55 18.94
N TYR A 341 16.69 15.47 20.10
CA TYR A 341 17.34 15.56 21.40
C TYR A 341 18.43 14.49 21.60
N SER A 342 18.15 13.24 21.22
CA SER A 342 19.09 12.13 21.35
C SER A 342 20.33 12.33 20.47
N ILE A 343 20.15 12.69 19.20
CA ILE A 343 21.23 12.92 18.24
C ILE A 343 22.11 14.09 18.69
N LEU A 344 21.52 15.17 19.21
CA LEU A 344 22.27 16.31 19.77
C LEU A 344 23.20 15.94 20.91
N ARG A 345 23.02 14.78 21.59
CA ARG A 345 23.93 14.33 22.65
C ARG A 345 25.25 13.79 22.10
N THR A 346 25.25 13.26 20.88
CA THR A 346 26.39 12.50 20.34
C THR A 346 27.00 13.11 19.08
N ILE A 347 26.23 13.89 18.32
CA ILE A 347 26.71 14.48 17.05
C ILE A 347 27.87 15.45 17.28
N SER A 348 28.70 15.74 16.28
CA SER A 348 29.82 16.69 16.42
C SER A 348 29.36 18.12 16.75
N GLU A 349 30.21 18.87 17.45
CA GLU A 349 29.97 20.31 17.72
C GLU A 349 29.96 21.14 16.43
N GLU A 350 30.72 20.71 15.42
CA GLU A 350 30.78 21.34 14.10
C GLU A 350 29.41 21.31 13.42
N SER A 351 28.73 20.16 13.43
CA SER A 351 27.39 20.03 12.85
C SER A 351 26.36 20.90 13.60
N ILE A 352 26.44 20.95 14.94
CA ILE A 352 25.57 21.82 15.76
C ILE A 352 25.75 23.28 15.36
N ARG A 353 27.00 23.76 15.30
CA ARG A 353 27.30 25.14 14.93
C ARG A 353 26.90 25.47 13.50
N PHE A 354 27.13 24.55 12.56
CA PHE A 354 26.73 24.69 11.16
C PHE A 354 25.24 24.97 11.04
N HIS A 355 24.40 24.14 11.64
CA HIS A 355 22.95 24.29 11.57
C HIS A 355 22.42 25.48 12.37
N MET A 356 22.98 25.74 13.56
CA MET A 356 22.59 26.89 14.39
C MET A 356 22.88 28.21 13.68
N ALA A 357 24.04 28.37 13.03
CA ALA A 357 24.38 29.60 12.32
C ALA A 357 23.45 29.89 11.13
N ARG A 358 22.82 28.86 10.58
CA ARG A 358 21.89 28.94 9.43
C ARG A 358 20.43 29.06 9.84
N GLY A 359 20.15 28.90 11.13
CA GLY A 359 18.82 28.85 11.68
C GLY A 359 18.01 27.61 11.29
N ASP A 360 18.70 26.52 10.97
CA ASP A 360 18.05 25.30 10.48
C ASP A 360 17.20 24.63 11.59
N PHE A 361 17.66 24.70 12.85
CA PHE A 361 16.99 24.06 13.99
C PHE A 361 15.67 24.74 14.33
N GLU A 362 15.65 26.06 14.53
CA GLU A 362 14.41 26.79 14.83
C GLU A 362 13.44 26.74 13.65
N ARG A 363 13.93 26.75 12.41
CA ARG A 363 13.07 26.62 11.23
C ARG A 363 12.37 25.28 11.20
N TRP A 364 13.08 24.18 11.43
CA TRP A 364 12.48 22.85 11.48
C TRP A 364 11.47 22.72 12.64
N ILE A 365 11.82 23.22 13.82
CA ILE A 365 10.92 23.18 14.99
C ILE A 365 9.66 24.03 14.76
N LEU A 366 9.79 25.20 14.13
CA LEU A 366 8.66 26.06 13.82
C LEU A 366 7.78 25.47 12.72
N GLN A 367 8.37 25.08 11.59
CA GLN A 367 7.62 24.76 10.37
C GLN A 367 7.16 23.30 10.29
N VAL A 368 7.91 22.36 10.89
CA VAL A 368 7.61 20.93 10.82
C VAL A 368 7.01 20.42 12.12
N ILE A 369 7.68 20.68 13.24
CA ILE A 369 7.17 20.23 14.55
C ILE A 369 5.92 21.04 14.93
N GLY A 370 5.92 22.34 14.62
CA GLY A 370 4.84 23.26 14.96
C GLY A 370 4.93 23.75 16.39
N TYR A 371 6.15 24.02 16.89
CA TYR A 371 6.37 24.47 18.27
C TYR A 371 7.08 25.85 18.36
N PRO A 372 6.34 26.95 18.12
CA PRO A 372 6.90 28.31 18.06
C PRO A 372 7.66 28.72 19.32
N GLU A 373 7.17 28.32 20.50
CA GLU A 373 7.77 28.69 21.78
C GLU A 373 9.17 28.08 21.95
N LEU A 374 9.39 26.86 21.46
CA LEU A 374 10.72 26.23 21.48
C LEU A 374 11.62 26.81 20.38
N ALA A 375 11.08 27.11 19.20
CA ALA A 375 11.83 27.73 18.12
C ALA A 375 12.40 29.10 18.54
N ASP A 376 11.60 29.92 19.23
CA ASP A 376 12.01 31.22 19.77
C ASP A 376 13.06 31.09 20.89
N GLU A 377 12.95 30.09 21.77
CA GLU A 377 13.98 29.84 22.78
C GLU A 377 15.32 29.39 22.17
N ILE A 378 15.30 28.67 21.04
CA ILE A 378 16.50 28.23 20.31
C ILE A 378 17.13 29.37 19.53
N SER A 379 16.34 30.24 18.89
CA SER A 379 16.89 31.37 18.13
C SER A 379 17.69 32.33 19.02
N LYS A 380 17.26 32.52 20.28
CA LYS A 380 17.92 33.36 21.31
C LYS A 380 19.27 32.86 21.80
N ILE A 381 19.66 31.62 21.48
CA ILE A 381 20.94 31.03 21.90
C ILE A 381 21.91 30.83 20.73
N SER A 382 21.57 31.34 19.53
CA SER A 382 22.40 31.24 18.32
C SER A 382 23.76 31.95 18.43
N ASP A 383 23.88 32.98 19.29
CA ASP A 383 25.11 33.76 19.47
C ASP A 383 26.22 33.02 20.27
N ILE A 384 25.94 31.84 20.83
CA ILE A 384 26.91 31.08 21.62
C ILE A 384 27.98 30.48 20.68
N LYS A 385 29.22 30.99 20.76
CA LYS A 385 30.34 30.55 19.91
C LYS A 385 30.96 29.21 20.32
N ASP A 386 30.95 28.89 21.61
CA ASP A 386 31.49 27.63 22.13
C ASP A 386 30.53 26.46 21.86
N GLY A 387 30.98 25.49 21.07
CA GLY A 387 30.14 24.37 20.61
C GLY A 387 29.61 23.51 21.76
N ASN A 388 30.44 23.28 22.78
CA ASN A 388 30.06 22.53 23.97
C ASN A 388 29.03 23.26 24.85
N ALA A 389 29.22 24.57 25.08
CA ALA A 389 28.24 25.40 25.77
C ALA A 389 26.91 25.45 25.00
N LEU A 390 26.97 25.60 23.67
CA LEU A 390 25.80 25.62 22.80
C LEU A 390 25.04 24.29 22.88
N ARG A 391 25.73 23.15 22.78
CA ARG A 391 25.13 21.81 22.95
C ARG A 391 24.44 21.68 24.31
N ARG A 392 25.14 22.02 25.40
CA ARG A 392 24.57 21.94 26.76
C ARG A 392 23.30 22.79 26.88
N ARG A 393 23.30 23.99 26.28
CA ARG A 393 22.14 24.88 26.32
C ARG A 393 20.97 24.34 25.49
N LEU A 394 21.23 23.83 24.29
CA LEU A 394 20.23 23.17 23.44
C LEU A 394 19.59 21.98 24.16
N LEU A 395 20.41 21.08 24.72
CA LEU A 395 19.91 19.93 25.47
C LEU A 395 19.09 20.35 26.70
N TYR A 396 19.52 21.40 27.41
CA TYR A 396 18.74 21.91 28.53
C TYR A 396 17.35 22.42 28.09
N VAL A 397 17.31 23.29 27.07
CA VAL A 397 16.08 23.91 26.57
C VAL A 397 15.11 22.85 26.03
N ILE A 398 15.58 22.00 25.12
CA ILE A 398 14.77 20.96 24.47
C ILE A 398 14.31 19.93 25.50
N GLY A 399 15.22 19.44 26.35
CA GLY A 399 14.91 18.43 27.36
C GLY A 399 13.90 18.91 28.40
N ARG A 400 13.96 20.19 28.79
CA ARG A 400 12.94 20.80 29.67
C ARG A 400 11.56 20.80 28.99
N LYS A 401 11.48 21.28 27.74
CA LYS A 401 10.21 21.35 27.00
C LYS A 401 9.59 19.98 26.75
N ILE A 402 10.40 18.98 26.37
CA ILE A 402 9.92 17.59 26.23
C ILE A 402 9.27 17.11 27.52
N LYS A 403 9.93 17.30 28.67
CA LYS A 403 9.38 16.90 29.98
C LYS A 403 8.11 17.64 30.35
N GLU A 404 7.99 18.92 29.99
CA GLU A 404 6.76 19.71 30.20
C GLU A 404 5.60 19.13 29.37
N LEU A 405 5.84 18.79 28.10
CA LEU A 405 4.84 18.21 27.22
C LEU A 405 4.40 16.81 27.65
N GLU A 406 5.34 15.96 28.09
CA GLU A 406 5.07 14.59 28.55
C GLU A 406 4.22 14.55 29.83
N LYS A 407 4.38 15.53 30.73
CA LYS A 407 3.53 15.65 31.92
C LYS A 407 2.08 15.88 31.55
N ASN A 408 1.83 16.66 30.49
CA ASN A 408 0.50 16.97 30.00
C ASN A 408 -0.15 15.81 29.21
N THR A 409 0.62 14.77 28.86
CA THR A 409 0.10 13.55 28.22
C THR A 409 -0.42 12.52 29.22
N LYS A 410 0.00 12.61 30.49
CA LYS A 410 -0.32 11.64 31.54
C LYS A 410 -1.48 12.06 32.45
N GLY A 411 -1.93 13.31 32.34
CA GLY A 411 -3.18 13.80 32.93
C GLY A 411 -4.24 13.86 31.86
#